data_AF-A0A0D6QD45-F1
#
_entry.id   AF-A0A0D6QD45-F1
#
_cell.length_a   1.000
_cell.length_b   1.000
_cell.length_c   1.000
_cell.angle_alpha   90.00
_cell.angle_beta   90.00
_cell.angle_gamma   90.00
#
_symmetry.space_group_name_H-M   'P 1'
#
loop_
_entity.id
_entity.type
_entity.pdbx_description
1 polymer ?
#
loop_
_entity_poly.entity_id
_entity_poly.type
_entity_poly.pdbx_seq_one_letter_code
_entity_poly.pdbx_strand_id
1 'polypeptide(L)'
;MLQPAPAFLHAADFRNLPLRFFAPPSGRPDLPWVAISDLLALSRLTRHQQQVTLTMFRNGDFQALFRTVTHDDDILVVCPVLYAREICHAFQDEGLIDADLNDFFIRTNKTAFRKQQESMPDRDPAWFFQAMGAHADFSWPQT
;
A
#
# COMPACT_ATOMS: atom_id res chain seq x y z
N MET A 1 -17.73 -4.95 8.68
CA MET A 1 -17.10 -6.26 8.94
C MET A 1 -15.59 -6.09 8.85
N LEU A 2 -14.84 -6.55 9.85
CA LEU A 2 -13.38 -6.59 9.81
C LEU A 2 -12.95 -7.73 8.89
N GLN A 3 -12.06 -7.45 7.95
CA GLN A 3 -11.47 -8.47 7.08
C GLN A 3 -10.12 -8.91 7.68
N PRO A 4 -9.70 -10.18 7.51
CA PRO A 4 -8.33 -10.55 7.83
C PRO A 4 -7.37 -9.71 6.97
N ALA A 5 -6.22 -9.32 7.52
CA ALA A 5 -5.21 -8.64 6.74
C ALA A 5 -4.75 -9.50 5.55
N PRO A 6 -4.46 -8.89 4.39
CA PRO A 6 -3.76 -9.58 3.32
C PRO A 6 -2.41 -10.10 3.81
N ALA A 7 -1.77 -10.96 3.02
CA ALA A 7 -0.46 -11.51 3.39
C ALA A 7 0.53 -10.39 3.71
N PHE A 8 1.15 -10.45 4.89
CA PHE A 8 2.15 -9.49 5.32
C PHE A 8 3.41 -9.62 4.45
N LEU A 9 3.96 -8.49 3.99
CA LEU A 9 5.19 -8.46 3.20
C LEU A 9 6.35 -7.95 4.04
N HIS A 10 6.20 -6.77 4.63
CA HIS A 10 7.30 -6.09 5.29
C HIS A 10 6.81 -5.01 6.25
N ALA A 11 7.61 -4.75 7.27
CA ALA A 11 7.51 -3.59 8.12
C ALA A 11 8.91 -3.02 8.31
N ALA A 12 8.98 -1.70 8.49
CA ALA A 12 10.15 -1.02 8.98
C ALA A 12 9.71 0.10 9.91
N ASP A 13 10.58 0.45 10.86
CA ASP A 13 10.29 1.48 11.84
C ASP A 13 10.91 2.82 11.42
N PHE A 14 10.13 3.89 11.57
CA PHE A 14 10.60 5.26 11.46
C PHE A 14 10.29 5.96 12.78
N ARG A 15 11.34 6.40 13.49
CA ARG A 15 11.21 7.03 14.82
C ARG A 15 10.38 6.19 15.81
N ASN A 16 10.63 4.88 15.85
CA ASN A 16 9.95 3.89 16.71
C ASN A 16 8.47 3.65 16.40
N LEU A 17 7.99 4.07 15.24
CA LEU A 17 6.65 3.79 14.76
C LEU A 17 6.73 2.94 13.48
N PRO A 18 5.94 1.85 13.38
CA PRO A 18 6.02 0.95 12.25
C PRO A 18 5.37 1.56 11.01
N LEU A 19 5.83 1.16 9.83
CA LEU A 19 5.13 1.30 8.56
C LEU A 19 5.01 -0.06 7.89
N ARG A 20 3.80 -0.63 7.89
CA ARG A 20 3.52 -1.99 7.42
C ARG A 20 3.01 -2.05 5.99
N PHE A 21 3.49 -3.05 5.25
CA PHE A 21 3.14 -3.34 3.87
C PHE A 21 2.61 -4.77 3.73
N PHE A 22 1.62 -4.92 2.85
CA PHE A 22 0.85 -6.14 2.64
C PHE A 22 0.71 -6.43 1.15
N ALA A 23 0.47 -7.69 0.80
CA ALA A 23 0.17 -8.10 -0.57
C ALA A 23 -1.21 -7.55 -0.99
N PRO A 24 -1.44 -7.34 -2.30
CA PRO A 24 -2.75 -6.94 -2.79
C PRO A 24 -3.81 -8.02 -2.49
N PRO A 25 -5.05 -7.66 -2.07
CA PRO A 25 -6.05 -8.61 -1.60
C PRO A 25 -6.55 -9.63 -2.63
N SER A 26 -6.37 -9.38 -3.93
CA SER A 26 -6.94 -10.18 -5.02
C SER A 26 -5.97 -11.15 -5.67
N GLY A 27 -4.71 -11.22 -5.19
CA GLY A 27 -3.67 -12.07 -5.79
C GLY A 27 -3.31 -11.71 -7.24
N ARG A 28 -3.86 -10.61 -7.78
CA ARG A 28 -3.46 -10.04 -9.07
C ARG A 28 -2.05 -9.43 -8.95
N PRO A 29 -1.27 -9.41 -10.03
CA PRO A 29 -0.02 -8.66 -10.07
C PRO A 29 -0.33 -7.17 -9.98
N ASP A 30 -0.31 -6.65 -8.75
CA ASP A 30 -0.55 -5.25 -8.41
C ASP A 30 0.54 -4.80 -7.43
N LEU A 31 0.68 -3.50 -7.23
CA LEU A 31 1.62 -2.95 -6.26
C LEU A 31 1.23 -3.33 -4.81
N PRO A 32 2.18 -3.28 -3.86
CA PRO A 32 1.89 -3.55 -2.47
C PRO A 32 0.80 -2.62 -1.93
N TRP A 33 0.11 -3.10 -0.91
CA TRP A 33 -0.75 -2.29 -0.07
C TRP A 33 0.04 -1.84 1.17
N VAL A 34 -0.35 -0.71 1.75
CA VAL A 34 0.30 -0.12 2.93
C VAL A 34 -0.73 0.25 3.97
N ALA A 35 -0.38 0.12 5.25
CA ALA A 35 -1.18 0.63 6.35
C ALA A 35 -1.17 2.16 6.34
N ILE A 36 -2.22 2.77 5.82
CA ILE A 36 -2.36 4.23 5.85
C ILE A 36 -2.50 4.74 7.28
N SER A 37 -3.06 3.94 8.19
CA SER A 37 -3.10 4.26 9.62
C SER A 37 -1.70 4.46 10.22
N ASP A 38 -0.72 3.65 9.81
CA ASP A 38 0.67 3.79 10.22
C ASP A 38 1.29 5.08 9.67
N LEU A 39 1.05 5.38 8.39
CA LEU A 39 1.54 6.63 7.77
C LEU A 39 0.95 7.88 8.46
N LEU A 40 -0.33 7.85 8.83
CA LEU A 40 -0.94 8.94 9.58
C LEU A 40 -0.35 9.10 10.98
N ALA A 41 0.00 7.98 11.65
CA ALA A 41 0.68 8.02 12.95
C ALA A 41 2.10 8.60 12.86
N LEU A 42 2.76 8.45 11.71
CA LEU A 42 4.07 9.04 11.39
C LEU A 42 4.01 10.53 11.00
N SER A 43 2.81 11.04 10.70
CA SER A 43 2.60 12.45 10.38
C SER A 43 2.50 13.31 11.65
N ARG A 44 2.49 14.63 11.46
CA ARG A 44 2.29 15.62 12.53
C ARG A 44 0.82 15.81 12.91
N LEU A 45 -0.09 15.02 12.35
CA LEU A 45 -1.51 15.08 12.70
C LEU A 45 -1.75 14.62 14.13
N THR A 46 -2.64 15.32 14.83
CA THR A 46 -3.16 14.86 16.13
C THR A 46 -3.97 13.58 15.97
N ARG A 47 -4.10 12.79 17.04
CA ARG A 47 -4.93 11.56 17.04
C ARG A 47 -6.37 11.81 16.55
N HIS A 48 -6.96 12.95 16.90
CA HIS A 48 -8.29 13.32 16.43
C HIS A 48 -8.31 13.55 14.92
N GLN A 49 -7.35 14.31 14.38
CA GLN A 49 -7.25 14.52 12.94
C GLN A 49 -7.00 13.22 12.18
N GLN A 50 -6.15 12.32 12.71
CA GLN A 50 -5.93 11.00 12.12
C GLN A 50 -7.25 10.21 12.01
N GLN A 51 -8.07 10.20 13.07
CA GLN A 51 -9.37 9.54 13.06
C GLN A 51 -10.35 10.16 12.06
N VAL A 52 -10.39 11.49 11.96
CA VAL A 52 -11.21 12.20 10.98
C VAL A 52 -10.77 11.84 9.57
N THR A 53 -9.48 11.91 9.27
CA THR A 53 -8.90 11.56 7.96
C THR A 53 -9.21 10.11 7.58
N LEU A 54 -9.02 9.15 8.49
CA LEU A 54 -9.38 7.74 8.24
C LEU A 54 -10.89 7.56 7.98
N THR A 55 -11.72 8.30 8.69
CA THR A 55 -13.18 8.28 8.47
C THR A 55 -13.54 8.83 7.10
N MET A 56 -12.89 9.92 6.68
CA MET A 56 -13.08 10.50 5.34
C MET A 56 -12.64 9.53 4.24
N PHE A 57 -11.50 8.88 4.36
CA PHE A 57 -11.04 7.88 3.38
C PHE A 57 -12.01 6.71 3.25
N ARG A 58 -12.59 6.27 4.37
CA ARG A 58 -13.52 5.14 4.40
C ARG A 58 -14.93 5.47 3.93
N ASN A 59 -15.32 6.74 3.94
CA ASN A 59 -16.67 7.17 3.58
C ASN A 59 -16.72 8.02 2.30
N GLY A 60 -15.56 8.37 1.73
CA GLY A 60 -15.46 9.19 0.52
C GLY A 60 -15.57 8.37 -0.78
N ASP A 61 -15.42 9.07 -1.90
CA ASP A 61 -15.62 8.51 -3.25
C ASP A 61 -14.69 7.32 -3.57
N PHE A 62 -13.54 7.25 -2.89
CA PHE A 62 -12.54 6.19 -3.06
C PHE A 62 -12.60 5.09 -1.98
N GLN A 63 -13.69 5.02 -1.21
CA GLN A 63 -13.84 4.07 -0.08
C GLN A 63 -13.49 2.62 -0.42
N ALA A 64 -13.74 2.16 -1.66
CA ALA A 64 -13.46 0.79 -2.10
C ALA A 64 -11.96 0.43 -2.05
N LEU A 65 -11.09 1.43 -2.01
CA LEU A 65 -9.64 1.29 -1.99
C LEU A 65 -9.07 1.29 -0.56
N PHE A 66 -9.89 1.57 0.45
CA PHE A 66 -9.48 1.59 1.86
C PHE A 66 -10.16 0.44 2.59
N ARG A 67 -9.36 -0.50 3.10
CA ARG A 67 -9.89 -1.68 3.82
C ARG A 67 -9.48 -1.66 5.27
N THR A 68 -10.43 -1.91 6.15
CA THR A 68 -10.14 -2.12 7.58
C THR A 68 -9.80 -3.58 7.80
N VAL A 69 -8.62 -3.84 8.35
CA VAL A 69 -8.08 -5.18 8.55
C VAL A 69 -7.54 -5.38 9.96
N THR A 70 -7.47 -6.63 10.41
CA THR A 70 -6.81 -7.00 11.66
C THR A 70 -5.46 -7.65 11.37
N HIS A 71 -4.40 -7.19 12.03
CA HIS A 71 -3.05 -7.76 11.95
C HIS A 71 -2.39 -7.71 13.33
N ASP A 72 -2.01 -8.87 13.89
CA ASP A 72 -1.39 -9.00 15.22
C ASP A 72 -2.13 -8.19 16.31
N ASP A 73 -3.45 -8.37 16.38
CA ASP A 73 -4.40 -7.67 17.27
C ASP A 73 -4.59 -6.16 17.00
N ASP A 74 -3.81 -5.55 16.10
CA ASP A 74 -4.03 -4.18 15.65
C ASP A 74 -5.16 -4.09 14.61
N ILE A 75 -5.97 -3.05 14.71
CA ILE A 75 -6.94 -2.67 13.69
C ILE A 75 -6.33 -1.58 12.80
N LEU A 76 -6.08 -1.93 11.54
CA LEU A 76 -5.43 -1.08 10.56
C LEU A 76 -6.38 -0.69 9.45
N VAL A 77 -6.08 0.43 8.79
CA VAL A 77 -6.64 0.74 7.49
C VAL A 77 -5.52 0.61 6.47
N VAL A 78 -5.74 -0.21 5.45
CA VAL A 78 -4.78 -0.45 4.36
C VAL A 78 -5.33 0.05 3.03
N CYS A 79 -4.45 0.53 2.16
CA CYS A 79 -4.79 0.96 0.80
C CYS A 79 -3.65 0.66 -0.19
N PRO A 80 -3.89 0.73 -1.52
CA PRO A 80 -2.83 0.60 -2.51
C PRO A 80 -1.75 1.69 -2.33
N VAL A 81 -0.48 1.32 -2.49
CA VAL A 81 0.66 2.21 -2.21
C VAL A 81 0.65 3.51 -3.04
N LEU A 82 0.06 3.50 -4.24
CA LEU A 82 -0.05 4.71 -5.06
C LEU A 82 -0.85 5.81 -4.36
N TYR A 83 -1.96 5.45 -3.72
CA TYR A 83 -2.79 6.42 -2.99
C TYR A 83 -2.09 6.93 -1.73
N ALA A 84 -1.43 6.04 -0.99
CA ALA A 84 -0.65 6.44 0.17
C ALA A 84 0.52 7.37 -0.21
N ARG A 85 1.15 7.16 -1.37
CA ARG A 85 2.18 8.05 -1.90
C ARG A 85 1.64 9.44 -2.20
N GLU A 86 0.50 9.53 -2.89
CA GLU A 86 -0.11 10.84 -3.18
C GLU A 86 -0.51 11.58 -1.89
N ILE A 87 -1.05 10.86 -0.89
CA ILE A 87 -1.31 11.42 0.45
C ILE A 87 -0.01 11.88 1.11
N CYS A 88 1.07 11.09 1.01
CA CYS A 88 2.38 11.46 1.56
C CYS A 88 2.92 12.74 0.93
N HIS A 89 2.82 12.89 -0.40
CA HIS A 89 3.21 14.12 -1.10
C HIS A 89 2.36 15.31 -0.66
N ALA A 90 1.03 15.18 -0.65
CA ALA A 90 0.15 16.26 -0.20
C ALA A 90 0.46 16.69 1.24
N PHE A 91 0.74 15.74 2.13
CA PHE A 91 1.11 16.05 3.51
C PHE A 91 2.49 16.67 3.64
N GLN A 92 3.43 16.31 2.76
CA GLN A 92 4.73 16.94 2.71
C GLN A 92 4.62 18.40 2.26
N ASP A 93 3.81 18.68 1.24
CA ASP A 93 3.54 20.05 0.74
C ASP A 93 2.93 20.94 1.83
N GLU A 94 2.07 20.37 2.68
CA GLU A 94 1.45 21.05 3.83
C GLU A 94 2.35 21.05 5.10
N GLY A 95 3.58 20.51 5.04
CA GLY A 95 4.50 20.45 6.16
C GLY A 95 4.07 19.53 7.32
N LEU A 96 3.15 18.60 7.05
CA LEU A 96 2.64 17.59 7.98
C LEU A 96 3.51 16.32 8.01
N ILE A 97 4.35 16.13 7.00
CA ILE A 97 5.32 15.04 6.91
C ILE A 97 6.71 15.63 6.58
N ASP A 98 7.74 15.10 7.25
CA ASP A 98 9.13 15.45 6.97
C ASP A 98 9.62 14.75 5.68
N ALA A 99 10.54 15.38 4.93
CA ALA A 99 11.04 14.83 3.67
C ALA A 99 11.77 13.48 3.84
N ASP A 100 12.41 13.27 5.00
CA ASP A 100 13.07 12.01 5.36
C ASP A 100 12.09 10.83 5.48
N LEU A 101 10.84 11.09 5.88
CA LEU A 101 9.78 10.10 5.91
C LEU A 101 9.33 9.67 4.51
N ASN A 102 9.27 10.60 3.54
CA ASN A 102 8.95 10.25 2.15
C ASN A 102 10.05 9.37 1.53
N ASP A 103 11.32 9.72 1.74
CA ASP A 103 12.45 8.89 1.32
C ASP A 103 12.43 7.50 1.99
N PHE A 104 12.10 7.46 3.29
CA PHE A 104 11.90 6.22 4.02
C PHE A 104 10.77 5.38 3.40
N PHE A 105 9.61 5.98 3.14
CA PHE A 105 8.47 5.32 2.51
C PHE A 105 8.85 4.68 1.18
N ILE A 106 9.54 5.42 0.30
CA ILE A 106 9.97 4.93 -1.02
C ILE A 106 10.91 3.72 -0.87
N ARG A 107 11.89 3.78 0.03
CA ARG A 107 12.83 2.68 0.27
C ARG A 107 12.11 1.45 0.82
N THR A 108 11.25 1.62 1.82
CA THR A 108 10.52 0.51 2.45
C THR A 108 9.55 -0.15 1.47
N ASN A 109 8.88 0.64 0.64
CA ASN A 109 8.02 0.11 -0.43
C ASN A 109 8.81 -0.73 -1.45
N LYS A 110 10.02 -0.29 -1.88
CA LYS A 110 10.88 -1.08 -2.78
C LYS A 110 11.22 -2.46 -2.18
N THR A 111 11.48 -2.52 -0.88
CA THR A 111 11.72 -3.78 -0.17
C THR A 111 10.46 -4.65 -0.13
N ALA A 112 9.31 -4.06 0.21
CA ALA A 112 8.03 -4.78 0.22
C ALA A 112 7.70 -5.37 -1.17
N PHE A 113 7.89 -4.57 -2.23
CA PHE A 113 7.67 -5.00 -3.60
C PHE A 113 8.59 -6.15 -4.00
N ARG A 114 9.88 -6.11 -3.63
CA ARG A 114 10.82 -7.22 -3.89
C ARG A 114 10.36 -8.52 -3.22
N LYS A 115 9.95 -8.45 -1.95
CA LYS A 115 9.40 -9.63 -1.24
C LYS A 115 8.14 -10.17 -1.90
N GLN A 116 7.29 -9.27 -2.40
CA GLN A 116 6.13 -9.70 -3.18
C GLN A 116 6.57 -10.46 -4.43
N GLN A 117 7.56 -9.95 -5.18
CA GLN A 117 8.11 -10.62 -6.36
C GLN A 117 8.72 -12.00 -6.05
N GLU A 118 9.42 -12.15 -4.93
CA GLU A 118 9.97 -13.46 -4.50
C GLU A 118 8.87 -14.51 -4.26
N SER A 119 7.69 -14.06 -3.81
CA SER A 119 6.52 -14.92 -3.61
C SER A 119 5.71 -15.16 -4.89
N MET A 120 6.02 -14.43 -5.97
CA MET A 120 5.40 -14.66 -7.27
C MET A 120 6.09 -15.89 -7.88
N PRO A 121 5.35 -16.94 -8.23
CA PRO A 121 5.93 -18.12 -8.84
C PRO A 121 6.70 -17.73 -10.11
N ASP A 122 7.86 -18.36 -10.29
CA ASP A 122 8.69 -18.27 -11.50
C ASP A 122 7.80 -18.66 -12.68
N ARG A 123 7.34 -17.69 -13.47
CA ARG A 123 6.29 -17.97 -14.45
C ARG A 123 6.51 -17.22 -15.74
N ASP A 124 6.72 -18.04 -16.78
CA ASP A 124 6.41 -17.81 -18.19
C ASP A 124 5.42 -16.64 -18.39
N PRO A 125 5.77 -15.58 -19.14
CA PRO A 125 4.95 -14.37 -19.29
C PRO A 125 3.47 -14.60 -19.62
N ALA A 126 3.10 -15.77 -20.15
CA ALA A 126 1.73 -16.17 -20.48
C ALA A 126 0.67 -15.94 -19.37
N TRP A 127 1.00 -16.18 -18.09
CA TRP A 127 0.01 -16.00 -17.01
C TRP A 127 -0.30 -14.51 -16.73
N PHE A 128 0.68 -13.62 -16.96
CA PHE A 128 0.48 -12.18 -16.79
C PHE A 128 -0.51 -11.66 -17.83
N PHE A 129 -0.36 -12.09 -19.10
CA PHE A 129 -1.29 -11.75 -20.17
C PHE A 129 -2.68 -12.36 -19.95
N GLN A 130 -2.77 -13.60 -19.47
CA GLN A 130 -4.05 -14.22 -19.10
C GLN A 130 -4.74 -13.51 -17.91
N ALA A 131 -4.00 -13.11 -16.88
CA ALA A 131 -4.54 -12.39 -15.71
C ALA A 131 -4.96 -10.95 -16.03
N MET A 132 -4.33 -10.31 -17.01
CA MET A 132 -4.65 -8.98 -17.51
C MET A 132 -5.82 -8.96 -18.50
N GLY A 133 -6.40 -10.12 -18.83
CA GLY A 133 -7.50 -10.22 -19.81
C GLY A 133 -7.07 -9.88 -21.24
N ALA A 134 -5.77 -9.96 -21.54
CA ALA A 134 -5.28 -9.73 -22.89
C ALA A 134 -5.72 -10.92 -23.77
N HIS A 135 -6.69 -10.65 -24.64
CA HIS A 135 -6.88 -11.46 -25.85
C HIS A 135 -5.52 -11.59 -26.57
N ALA A 136 -5.29 -12.77 -27.13
CA ALA A 136 -4.00 -13.31 -27.55
C ALA A 136 -3.33 -12.61 -28.76
N ASP A 137 -3.40 -11.28 -28.88
CA ASP A 137 -2.95 -10.52 -30.04
C ASP A 137 -1.83 -9.51 -29.74
N PHE A 138 -1.15 -9.60 -28.59
CA PHE A 138 0.03 -8.77 -28.33
C PHE A 138 1.29 -9.42 -28.94
N SER A 139 1.70 -8.97 -30.12
CA SER A 139 3.01 -9.28 -30.69
C SER A 139 4.00 -8.15 -30.38
N TRP A 140 5.18 -8.52 -29.88
CA TRP A 140 6.29 -7.59 -29.75
C TRP A 140 6.76 -7.16 -31.15
N PRO A 141 7.10 -5.87 -31.37
CA PRO A 141 7.76 -5.48 -32.60
C PRO A 141 9.10 -6.20 -32.69
N GLN A 142 9.30 -6.98 -33.76
CA GLN A 142 10.58 -7.61 -34.05
C GLN A 142 11.57 -6.53 -34.48
N THR A 143 12.70 -6.44 -33.75
CA THR A 143 13.88 -5.65 -34.13
C THR A 143 14.69 -6.36 -35.19
#